data_AF-A0A011QIZ3-F1
#
_entry.id   AF-A0A011QIZ3-F1
#
_cell.length_a   1.000
_cell.length_b   1.000
_cell.length_c   1.000
_cell.angle_alpha   90.00
_cell.angle_beta   90.00
_cell.angle_gamma   90.00
#
_symmetry.space_group_name_H-M   'P 1'
#
loop_
_entity.id
_entity.type
_entity.pdbx_description
1 polymer ?
#
loop_
_entity_poly.entity_id
_entity_poly.type
_entity_poly.pdbx_seq_one_letter_code
_entity_poly.pdbx_strand_id
1 'polypeptide(L)'
;MSRPRPRLDLRLSAPSIQLDDFPLPERLADPSPPVSTAESLRRSAGKVVVRSERLLGAGFLRRFDSYLAVEVQEVLSGSDRLADGSLRVQVVDGRFFLGPAMVNIPGGTLRLSAAYDPSLAEVELAAGAYVERFDYGIIARRLGQAENVRGLFSLDLTVAGKAPSLNTIMRHADGKVDFAVWPTELRSGALSLWSVNLLLALVPMIDPGGSAVLNCVVGTFDLQDGKLSDEEIVIDTTRVRVRGVGSADLATERLAFVFRPRGKGFAVFRLQTPLRVSGTLTDFRFHIEPRDLLESVLRLIASPILLPIEWFTLGPLPRDGADVCTRPQRENDPGS
;
A
#
# COMPACT_ATOMS: atom_id res chain seq x y z
N MET A 1 23.94 -4.01 -41.91
CA MET A 1 24.25 -5.04 -40.90
C MET A 1 24.19 -4.38 -39.53
N SER A 2 23.25 -4.76 -38.67
CA SER A 2 23.19 -4.26 -37.28
C SER A 2 24.47 -4.68 -36.56
N ARG A 3 25.16 -3.74 -35.90
CA ARG A 3 26.27 -4.10 -35.01
C ARG A 3 25.74 -5.07 -33.93
N PRO A 4 26.54 -6.08 -33.52
CA PRO A 4 26.15 -6.95 -32.42
C PRO A 4 25.94 -6.11 -31.16
N ARG A 5 24.84 -6.36 -30.45
CA ARG A 5 24.54 -5.65 -29.21
C ARG A 5 25.53 -6.09 -28.13
N PRO A 6 26.10 -5.14 -27.36
CA PRO A 6 26.91 -5.49 -26.20
C PRO A 6 26.06 -6.30 -25.21
N ARG A 7 26.65 -7.39 -24.72
CA ARG A 7 26.05 -8.27 -23.73
C ARG A 7 26.80 -8.13 -22.41
N LEU A 8 26.06 -7.96 -21.33
CA LEU A 8 26.56 -7.80 -19.97
C LEU A 8 26.03 -8.93 -19.08
N ASP A 9 26.89 -9.84 -18.64
CA ASP A 9 26.53 -10.92 -17.73
C ASP A 9 27.19 -10.67 -16.36
N LEU A 10 26.41 -10.37 -15.32
CA LEU A 10 26.85 -10.19 -13.94
C LEU A 10 26.21 -11.23 -13.03
N ARG A 11 27.05 -11.89 -12.23
CA ARG A 11 26.63 -12.75 -11.11
C ARG A 11 27.34 -12.27 -9.86
N LEU A 12 26.56 -11.82 -8.89
CA LEU A 12 27.04 -11.34 -7.61
C LEU A 12 26.55 -12.29 -6.52
N SER A 13 27.46 -12.81 -5.72
CA SER A 13 27.14 -13.61 -4.55
C SER A 13 27.85 -13.03 -3.34
N ALA A 14 27.10 -12.79 -2.27
CA ALA A 14 27.64 -12.28 -1.02
C ALA A 14 27.17 -13.18 0.14
N PRO A 15 28.09 -13.68 0.98
CA PRO A 15 27.70 -14.35 2.21
C PRO A 15 26.92 -13.41 3.13
N SER A 16 27.38 -12.17 3.26
CA SER A 16 26.73 -11.16 4.10
C SER A 16 26.81 -9.77 3.45
N ILE A 17 25.77 -8.97 3.62
CA ILE A 17 25.76 -7.52 3.32
C ILE A 17 25.43 -6.78 4.61
N GLN A 18 26.29 -5.86 5.02
CA GLN A 18 25.99 -4.91 6.09
C GLN A 18 25.35 -3.65 5.50
N LEU A 19 24.07 -3.42 5.76
CA LEU A 19 23.38 -2.27 5.21
C LEU A 19 23.92 -0.94 5.76
N ASP A 20 24.57 -0.95 6.92
CA ASP A 20 25.15 0.27 7.50
C ASP A 20 26.34 0.80 6.68
N ASP A 21 26.94 -0.03 5.82
CA ASP A 21 27.97 0.37 4.86
C ASP A 21 27.39 1.25 3.73
N PHE A 22 26.06 1.27 3.60
CA PHE A 22 25.33 2.03 2.59
C PHE A 22 24.51 3.13 3.29
N PRO A 23 25.09 4.33 3.49
CA PRO A 23 24.38 5.43 4.13
C PRO A 23 23.13 5.76 3.34
N LEU A 24 22.00 5.87 4.04
CA LEU A 24 20.75 6.30 3.41
C LEU A 24 20.95 7.72 2.84
N PRO A 25 20.49 7.99 1.61
CA PRO A 25 20.45 9.35 1.09
C PRO A 25 19.76 10.28 2.11
N GLU A 26 20.34 11.46 2.39
CA GLU A 26 19.84 12.42 3.41
C GLU A 26 18.32 12.67 3.31
N ARG A 27 17.75 12.65 2.10
CA ARG A 27 16.30 12.84 1.86
C ARG A 27 15.38 11.73 2.39
N LEU A 28 15.89 10.52 2.61
CA LEU A 28 15.12 9.42 3.22
C LEU A 28 15.23 9.45 4.76
N ALA A 29 16.21 10.20 5.29
CA ALA A 29 16.47 10.34 6.73
C ALA A 29 15.86 11.61 7.34
N ASP A 30 15.62 12.66 6.53
CA ASP A 30 14.99 13.89 7.02
C ASP A 30 13.48 13.71 7.27
N PRO A 31 12.95 14.13 8.45
CA PRO A 31 11.53 14.33 8.61
C PRO A 31 11.06 15.34 7.57
N SER A 32 10.08 14.95 6.77
CA SER A 32 9.62 15.78 5.67
C SER A 32 9.12 17.14 6.15
N PRO A 33 9.49 18.25 5.49
CA PRO A 33 9.03 19.57 5.87
C PRO A 33 7.49 19.65 5.73
N PRO A 34 6.82 20.51 6.53
CA PRO A 34 5.38 20.71 6.44
C PRO A 34 4.95 21.12 5.02
N VAL A 35 3.68 20.82 4.70
CA VAL A 35 2.98 20.82 3.40
C VAL A 35 3.17 22.05 2.47
N SER A 36 3.88 23.10 2.89
CA SER A 36 4.10 24.31 2.10
C SER A 36 5.13 24.18 0.95
N THR A 37 5.74 23.01 0.73
CA THR A 37 6.68 22.80 -0.39
C THR A 37 6.28 21.70 -1.38
N ALA A 38 4.98 21.49 -1.60
CA ALA A 38 4.47 20.59 -2.64
C ALA A 38 5.09 20.87 -4.04
N GLU A 39 5.47 22.12 -4.30
CA GLU A 39 6.04 22.55 -5.58
C GLU A 39 7.53 22.18 -5.77
N SER A 40 8.32 22.09 -4.70
CA SER A 40 9.72 21.64 -4.76
C SER A 40 9.82 20.12 -4.88
N LEU A 41 8.89 19.40 -4.26
CA LEU A 41 8.72 17.96 -4.38
C LEU A 41 8.19 17.56 -5.75
N ARG A 42 7.19 18.28 -6.29
CA ARG A 42 6.72 18.08 -7.68
C ARG A 42 7.83 18.30 -8.70
N ARG A 43 8.67 19.34 -8.52
CA ARG A 43 9.84 19.58 -9.39
C ARG A 43 10.91 18.49 -9.28
N SER A 44 11.14 17.96 -8.08
CA SER A 44 12.12 16.89 -7.85
C SER A 44 11.62 15.55 -8.38
N ALA A 45 10.36 15.20 -8.12
CA ALA A 45 9.68 14.05 -8.69
C ALA A 45 9.66 14.13 -10.23
N GLY A 46 9.35 15.29 -10.80
CA GLY A 46 9.40 15.52 -12.26
C GLY A 46 10.79 15.29 -12.85
N LYS A 47 11.86 15.74 -12.19
CA LYS A 47 13.25 15.47 -12.63
C LYS A 47 13.63 13.99 -12.54
N VAL A 48 13.16 13.28 -11.51
CA VAL A 48 13.39 11.83 -11.35
C VAL A 48 12.62 11.06 -12.42
N VAL A 49 11.35 11.38 -12.63
CA VAL A 49 10.50 10.76 -13.68
C VAL A 49 11.13 10.93 -15.05
N VAL A 50 11.54 12.15 -15.43
CA VAL A 50 12.18 12.40 -16.73
C VAL A 50 13.51 11.65 -16.90
N ARG A 51 14.30 11.50 -15.82
CA ARG A 51 15.55 10.73 -15.87
C ARG A 51 15.29 9.23 -16.00
N SER A 52 14.31 8.71 -15.26
CA SER A 52 13.89 7.31 -15.33
C SER A 52 13.29 6.96 -16.68
N GLU A 53 12.45 7.82 -17.27
CA GLU A 53 11.87 7.62 -18.61
C GLU A 53 12.95 7.53 -19.70
N ARG A 54 14.08 8.25 -19.56
CA ARG A 54 15.21 8.12 -20.51
C ARG A 54 15.95 6.80 -20.38
N LEU A 55 16.10 6.28 -19.16
CA LEU A 55 16.77 5.00 -18.88
C LEU A 55 15.87 3.80 -19.15
N LEU A 56 14.55 3.99 -19.09
CA LEU A 56 13.55 2.98 -19.39
C LEU A 56 13.04 3.08 -20.84
N GLY A 57 13.37 4.12 -21.59
CA GLY A 57 12.93 4.25 -22.98
C GLY A 57 13.48 3.14 -23.89
N ALA A 58 12.69 2.75 -24.90
CA ALA A 58 13.05 1.73 -25.89
C ALA A 58 14.43 1.97 -26.53
N GLY A 59 14.76 3.23 -26.80
CA GLY A 59 16.04 3.62 -27.40
C GLY A 59 17.26 3.41 -26.49
N PHE A 60 17.09 3.32 -25.16
CA PHE A 60 18.16 2.98 -24.24
C PHE A 60 18.24 1.48 -24.00
N LEU A 61 17.11 0.82 -23.70
CA LEU A 61 17.08 -0.61 -23.41
C LEU A 61 17.51 -1.47 -24.62
N ARG A 62 17.29 -1.02 -25.86
CA ARG A 62 17.75 -1.74 -27.06
C ARG A 62 19.26 -1.63 -27.32
N ARG A 63 19.99 -0.83 -26.53
CA ARG A 63 21.44 -0.62 -26.75
C ARG A 63 22.29 -1.76 -26.26
N PHE A 64 21.79 -2.59 -25.34
CA PHE A 64 22.54 -3.67 -24.73
C PHE A 64 21.59 -4.78 -24.27
N ASP A 65 22.12 -5.99 -24.18
CA ASP A 65 21.48 -7.06 -23.44
C ASP A 65 22.20 -7.21 -22.10
N SER A 66 21.46 -7.42 -21.01
CA SER A 66 22.04 -7.61 -19.68
C SER A 66 21.36 -8.71 -18.89
N TYR A 67 22.15 -9.40 -18.08
CA TYR A 67 21.70 -10.43 -17.16
C TYR A 67 22.42 -10.18 -15.83
N LEU A 68 21.65 -9.87 -14.79
CA LEU A 68 22.12 -9.65 -13.44
C LEU A 68 21.45 -10.66 -12.52
N ALA A 69 22.25 -11.51 -11.89
CA ALA A 69 21.82 -12.34 -10.77
C ALA A 69 22.57 -11.91 -9.51
N VAL A 70 21.83 -11.62 -8.44
CA VAL A 70 22.37 -11.31 -7.12
C VAL A 70 21.82 -12.32 -6.14
N GLU A 71 22.69 -12.92 -5.34
CA GLU A 71 22.34 -13.84 -4.26
C GLU A 71 23.03 -13.41 -2.98
N VAL A 72 22.25 -13.25 -1.90
CA VAL A 72 22.74 -12.77 -0.61
C VAL A 72 22.22 -13.71 0.47
N GLN A 73 23.13 -14.38 1.18
CA GLN A 73 22.76 -15.34 2.23
C GLN A 73 22.31 -14.64 3.51
N GLU A 74 22.83 -13.42 3.75
CA GLU A 74 22.51 -12.65 4.92
C GLU A 74 22.58 -11.13 4.67
N VAL A 75 21.54 -10.41 5.07
CA VAL A 75 21.50 -8.95 5.08
C VAL A 75 21.37 -8.51 6.54
N LEU A 76 22.33 -7.72 6.99
CA LEU A 76 22.43 -7.23 8.36
C LEU A 76 22.14 -5.72 8.41
N SER A 77 21.66 -5.24 9.55
CA SER A 77 21.68 -3.82 9.92
C SER A 77 21.98 -3.73 11.41
N GLY A 78 23.12 -3.14 11.74
CA GLY A 78 23.71 -3.21 13.06
C GLY A 78 23.95 -4.66 13.46
N SER A 79 23.37 -5.05 14.59
CA SER A 79 23.34 -6.42 15.10
C SER A 79 22.18 -7.26 14.59
N ASP A 80 21.22 -6.68 13.87
CA ASP A 80 20.00 -7.35 13.45
C ASP A 80 20.19 -8.06 12.11
N ARG A 81 19.89 -9.37 12.05
CA ARG A 81 19.69 -10.07 10.78
C ARG A 81 18.35 -9.65 10.19
N LEU A 82 18.40 -8.89 9.11
CA LEU A 82 17.21 -8.35 8.46
C LEU A 82 16.62 -9.32 7.45
N ALA A 83 17.47 -9.94 6.63
CA ALA A 83 16.96 -10.75 5.53
C ALA A 83 17.97 -11.75 4.96
N ASP A 84 17.47 -12.57 4.05
CA ASP A 84 18.24 -13.15 2.94
C ASP A 84 17.47 -12.90 1.64
N GLY A 85 18.11 -13.04 0.49
CA GLY A 85 17.40 -12.78 -0.75
C GLY A 85 18.15 -13.05 -2.03
N SER A 86 17.38 -12.97 -3.11
CA SER A 86 17.87 -13.09 -4.47
C SER A 86 17.18 -12.08 -5.37
N LEU A 87 17.91 -11.55 -6.35
CA LEU A 87 17.39 -10.64 -7.34
C LEU A 87 17.85 -11.13 -8.71
N ARG A 88 16.91 -11.26 -9.65
CA ARG A 88 17.20 -11.49 -11.06
C ARG A 88 16.62 -10.36 -11.88
N VAL A 89 17.50 -9.71 -12.64
CA VAL A 89 17.15 -8.63 -13.56
C VAL A 89 17.75 -8.96 -14.92
N GLN A 90 16.98 -8.81 -15.97
CA GLN A 90 17.46 -9.00 -17.34
C GLN A 90 16.88 -7.93 -18.26
N VAL A 91 17.68 -7.53 -19.24
CA VAL A 91 17.26 -6.71 -20.37
C VAL A 91 17.60 -7.49 -21.62
N VAL A 92 16.61 -7.86 -22.42
CA VAL A 92 16.80 -8.64 -23.64
C VAL A 92 15.93 -8.06 -24.74
N ASP A 93 16.52 -7.68 -25.87
CA ASP A 93 15.77 -7.08 -26.99
C ASP A 93 15.03 -5.78 -26.64
N GLY A 94 15.57 -5.03 -25.69
CA GLY A 94 14.93 -3.81 -25.20
C GLY A 94 13.79 -4.04 -24.22
N ARG A 95 13.54 -5.28 -23.80
CA ARG A 95 12.54 -5.65 -22.81
C ARG A 95 13.19 -5.89 -21.47
N PHE A 96 12.66 -5.27 -20.42
CA PHE A 96 13.13 -5.42 -19.05
C PHE A 96 12.29 -6.47 -18.32
N PHE A 97 12.96 -7.36 -17.60
CA PHE A 97 12.32 -8.30 -16.70
C PHE A 97 13.04 -8.28 -15.35
N LEU A 98 12.25 -8.18 -14.29
CA LEU A 98 12.64 -8.41 -12.91
C LEU A 98 11.81 -9.58 -12.42
N GLY A 99 12.44 -10.62 -11.90
CA GLY A 99 11.69 -11.62 -11.17
C GLY A 99 12.13 -13.07 -11.34
N PRO A 100 11.86 -13.91 -10.32
CA PRO A 100 11.40 -13.49 -9.00
C PRO A 100 12.54 -12.81 -8.23
N ALA A 101 12.31 -11.60 -7.72
CA ALA A 101 13.13 -11.02 -6.68
C ALA A 101 12.50 -11.41 -5.35
N MET A 102 13.28 -11.96 -4.44
CA MET A 102 12.81 -12.50 -3.17
C MET A 102 13.65 -11.95 -2.03
N VAL A 103 12.98 -11.53 -0.97
CA VAL A 103 13.61 -11.12 0.27
C VAL A 103 12.85 -11.81 1.40
N ASN A 104 13.52 -12.73 2.10
CA ASN A 104 12.96 -13.42 3.26
C ASN A 104 13.40 -12.67 4.51
N ILE A 105 12.45 -12.36 5.38
CA ILE A 105 12.65 -11.54 6.57
C ILE A 105 12.05 -12.30 7.75
N PRO A 106 12.52 -12.10 8.99
CA PRO A 106 11.84 -12.69 10.14
C PRO A 106 10.33 -12.42 10.11
N GLY A 107 9.52 -13.48 10.05
CA GLY A 107 8.06 -13.42 10.04
C GLY A 107 7.38 -13.29 8.67
N GLY A 108 8.12 -13.16 7.57
CA GLY A 108 7.51 -12.89 6.26
C GLY A 108 8.41 -13.03 5.03
N THR A 109 7.79 -13.00 3.86
CA THR A 109 8.49 -12.99 2.56
C THR A 109 7.96 -11.86 1.69
N LEU A 110 8.89 -11.15 1.04
CA LEU A 110 8.63 -10.22 -0.06
C LEU A 110 9.01 -10.89 -1.37
N ARG A 111 8.09 -10.94 -2.33
CA ARG A 111 8.33 -11.33 -3.72
C ARG A 111 7.95 -10.19 -4.65
N LEU A 112 8.83 -9.87 -5.59
CA LEU A 112 8.60 -8.85 -6.61
C LEU A 112 8.83 -9.45 -7.99
N SER A 113 7.98 -9.07 -8.93
CA SER A 113 8.14 -9.32 -10.35
C SER A 113 7.73 -8.10 -11.16
N ALA A 114 8.39 -7.88 -12.29
CA ALA A 114 8.00 -6.88 -13.26
C ALA A 114 8.44 -7.30 -14.66
N ALA A 115 7.60 -7.09 -15.65
CA ALA A 115 7.92 -7.17 -17.07
C ALA A 115 7.56 -5.83 -17.70
N TYR A 116 8.48 -5.28 -18.49
CA TYR A 116 8.34 -3.96 -19.07
C TYR A 116 8.85 -3.97 -20.51
N ASP A 117 7.95 -3.67 -21.45
CA ASP A 117 8.22 -3.66 -22.88
C ASP A 117 7.88 -2.29 -23.48
N PRO A 118 8.89 -1.41 -23.65
CA PRO A 118 8.71 -0.14 -24.31
C PRO A 118 8.87 -0.27 -25.83
N SER A 119 7.90 0.25 -26.56
CA SER A 119 7.97 0.48 -28.02
C SER A 119 8.15 1.97 -28.34
N LEU A 120 8.09 2.32 -29.63
CA LEU A 120 8.15 3.73 -30.06
C LEU A 120 6.84 4.49 -29.82
N ALA A 121 5.70 3.79 -29.75
CA ALA A 121 4.38 4.40 -29.67
C ALA A 121 3.67 4.14 -28.34
N GLU A 122 3.98 3.01 -27.70
CA GLU A 122 3.29 2.51 -26.51
C GLU A 122 4.27 1.77 -25.59
N VAL A 123 3.85 1.60 -24.34
CA VAL A 123 4.55 0.91 -23.27
C VAL A 123 3.61 -0.13 -22.68
N GLU A 124 4.10 -1.34 -22.49
CA GLU A 124 3.43 -2.41 -21.75
C GLU A 124 4.18 -2.68 -20.44
N LEU A 125 3.42 -2.82 -19.35
CA LEU A 125 3.95 -3.15 -18.02
C LEU A 125 3.07 -4.23 -17.40
N ALA A 126 3.71 -5.23 -16.80
CA ALA A 126 3.10 -6.10 -15.81
C ALA A 126 3.98 -6.05 -14.56
N ALA A 127 3.39 -5.90 -13.38
CA ALA A 127 4.10 -5.91 -12.11
C ALA A 127 3.31 -6.69 -11.06
N GLY A 128 4.07 -7.42 -10.23
CA GLY A 128 3.55 -8.20 -9.12
C GLY A 128 4.34 -7.89 -7.85
N ALA A 129 3.64 -7.73 -6.74
CA ALA A 129 4.26 -7.62 -5.43
C ALA A 129 3.46 -8.44 -4.41
N TYR A 130 4.12 -9.39 -3.77
CA TYR A 130 3.56 -10.21 -2.70
C TYR A 130 4.36 -10.01 -1.43
N VAL A 131 3.69 -9.63 -0.35
CA VAL A 131 4.24 -9.40 0.98
C VAL A 131 3.37 -10.13 1.98
N GLU A 132 3.97 -11.03 2.74
CA GLU A 132 3.28 -11.72 3.83
C GLU A 132 3.89 -11.28 5.17
N ARG A 133 3.03 -10.81 6.09
CA ARG A 133 3.32 -10.46 7.49
C ARG A 133 4.68 -9.80 7.74
N PHE A 134 5.03 -8.83 6.90
CA PHE A 134 6.27 -8.07 7.02
C PHE A 134 6.23 -7.15 8.25
N ASP A 135 7.21 -7.29 9.14
CA ASP A 135 7.38 -6.39 10.29
C ASP A 135 8.01 -5.07 9.84
N TYR A 136 7.16 -4.06 9.63
CA TYR A 136 7.61 -2.73 9.24
C TYR A 136 8.33 -1.97 10.36
N GLY A 137 8.32 -2.49 11.60
CA GLY A 137 9.13 -1.98 12.71
C GLY A 137 10.64 -2.12 12.46
N ILE A 138 11.06 -3.07 11.62
CA ILE A 138 12.46 -3.21 11.19
C ILE A 138 12.91 -1.96 10.41
N ILE A 139 12.11 -1.54 9.43
CA ILE A 139 12.40 -0.35 8.62
C ILE A 139 12.29 0.91 9.47
N ALA A 140 11.27 0.99 10.34
CA ALA A 140 11.10 2.10 11.26
C ALA A 140 12.33 2.28 12.18
N ARG A 141 12.91 1.19 12.71
CA ARG A 141 14.16 1.23 13.50
C ARG A 141 15.31 1.86 12.72
N ARG A 142 15.52 1.41 11.48
CA ARG A 142 16.59 1.93 10.62
C ARG A 142 16.43 3.43 10.30
N LEU A 143 15.19 3.92 10.25
CA LEU A 143 14.88 5.33 10.02
C LEU A 143 14.81 6.16 11.31
N GLY A 144 15.15 5.59 12.47
CA GLY A 144 15.05 6.29 13.77
C GLY A 144 13.61 6.56 14.22
N GLN A 145 12.63 5.83 13.69
CA GLN A 145 11.20 5.94 13.97
C GLN A 145 10.63 4.74 14.76
N ALA A 146 11.50 3.92 15.37
CA ALA A 146 11.13 2.68 16.06
C ALA A 146 10.08 2.85 17.16
N GLU A 147 10.16 3.97 17.89
CA GLU A 147 9.32 4.25 19.06
C GLU A 147 7.90 4.66 18.67
N ASN A 148 7.70 4.96 17.38
CA ASN A 148 6.53 5.60 16.84
C ASN A 148 5.59 4.59 16.16
N VAL A 149 6.15 3.58 15.47
CA VAL A 149 5.38 2.67 14.60
C VAL A 149 5.89 1.24 14.68
N ARG A 150 5.02 0.30 15.03
CA ARG A 150 5.29 -1.14 14.95
C ARG A 150 4.05 -1.91 14.51
N GLY A 151 4.28 -3.00 13.78
CA GLY A 151 3.22 -3.90 13.35
C GLY A 151 3.58 -4.67 12.10
N LEU A 152 2.60 -5.39 11.59
CA LEU A 152 2.73 -6.26 10.43
C LEU A 152 1.99 -5.67 9.23
N PHE A 153 2.52 -5.92 8.04
CA PHE A 153 1.92 -5.56 6.76
C PHE A 153 1.87 -6.76 5.82
N SER A 154 0.79 -6.90 5.08
CA SER A 154 0.70 -7.82 3.96
C SER A 154 0.12 -7.11 2.75
N LEU A 155 0.62 -7.48 1.58
CA LEU A 155 0.23 -6.93 0.27
C LEU A 155 0.20 -8.06 -0.73
N ASP A 156 -0.83 -8.08 -1.55
CA ASP A 156 -0.84 -8.81 -2.81
C ASP A 156 -1.31 -7.84 -3.88
N LEU A 157 -0.42 -7.55 -4.81
CA LEU A 157 -0.60 -6.57 -5.86
C LEU A 157 -0.29 -7.23 -7.19
N THR A 158 -1.25 -7.18 -8.10
CA THR A 158 -1.03 -7.46 -9.51
C THR A 158 -1.52 -6.27 -10.30
N VAL A 159 -0.70 -5.79 -11.23
CA VAL A 159 -1.08 -4.70 -12.12
C VAL A 159 -0.49 -4.96 -13.49
N ALA A 160 -1.31 -4.84 -14.52
CA ALA A 160 -0.89 -4.91 -15.91
C ALA A 160 -1.56 -3.78 -16.68
N GLY A 161 -0.88 -3.25 -17.69
CA GLY A 161 -1.47 -2.18 -18.48
C GLY A 161 -0.64 -1.84 -19.70
N LYS A 162 -1.31 -1.18 -20.65
CA LYS A 162 -0.71 -0.68 -21.87
C LYS A 162 -1.13 0.78 -22.08
N ALA A 163 -0.15 1.65 -22.36
CA ALA A 163 -0.42 3.07 -22.52
C ALA A 163 0.64 3.75 -23.42
N PRO A 164 0.38 4.97 -23.92
CA PRO A 164 1.38 5.73 -24.68
C PRO A 164 2.68 6.01 -23.92
N SER A 165 2.62 6.02 -22.58
CA SER A 165 3.75 6.32 -21.71
C SER A 165 3.61 5.66 -20.34
N LEU A 166 4.74 5.44 -19.66
CA LEU A 166 4.75 4.86 -18.31
C LEU A 166 3.95 5.70 -17.30
N ASN A 167 3.95 7.03 -17.44
CA ASN A 167 3.20 7.91 -16.53
C ASN A 167 1.68 7.89 -16.73
N THR A 168 1.17 7.35 -17.85
CA THR A 168 -0.27 7.20 -18.12
C THR A 168 -0.75 5.77 -17.92
N ILE A 169 0.14 4.84 -17.56
CA ILE A 169 -0.19 3.42 -17.50
C ILE A 169 -1.29 3.10 -16.50
N MET A 170 -1.25 3.73 -15.32
CA MET A 170 -2.25 3.51 -14.26
C MET A 170 -3.67 3.95 -14.68
N ARG A 171 -3.79 4.77 -15.73
CA ARG A 171 -5.10 5.22 -16.26
C ARG A 171 -5.82 4.14 -17.06
N HIS A 172 -5.10 3.10 -17.48
CA HIS A 172 -5.56 2.02 -18.33
C HIS A 172 -5.12 0.65 -17.78
N ALA A 173 -4.75 0.63 -16.49
CA ALA A 173 -4.27 -0.58 -15.88
C ALA A 173 -5.44 -1.44 -15.40
N ASP A 174 -5.23 -2.75 -15.44
CA ASP A 174 -6.08 -3.78 -14.87
C ASP A 174 -5.29 -4.54 -13.79
N GLY A 175 -5.97 -5.08 -12.79
CA GLY A 175 -5.31 -5.83 -11.74
C GLY A 175 -6.08 -5.88 -10.44
N LYS A 176 -5.37 -6.20 -9.37
CA LYS A 176 -5.92 -6.39 -8.02
C LYS A 176 -4.96 -5.87 -6.97
N VAL A 177 -5.51 -5.33 -5.89
CA VAL A 177 -4.73 -4.83 -4.75
C VAL A 177 -5.40 -5.27 -3.44
N ASP A 178 -4.73 -6.17 -2.73
CA ASP A 178 -5.18 -6.68 -1.44
C ASP A 178 -4.14 -6.37 -0.39
N PHE A 179 -4.50 -5.65 0.65
CA PHE A 179 -3.59 -5.33 1.72
C PHE A 179 -4.21 -5.50 3.10
N ALA A 180 -3.34 -5.80 4.06
CA ALA A 180 -3.70 -5.85 5.45
C ALA A 180 -2.60 -5.25 6.33
N VAL A 181 -3.00 -4.52 7.36
CA VAL A 181 -2.11 -3.90 8.33
C VAL A 181 -2.56 -4.30 9.74
N TRP A 182 -1.64 -4.78 10.56
CA TRP A 182 -1.85 -5.08 11.98
C TRP A 182 -0.89 -4.26 12.83
N PRO A 183 -1.30 -3.06 13.26
CA PRO A 183 -0.46 -2.25 14.14
C PRO A 183 -0.42 -2.85 15.54
N THR A 184 0.78 -2.93 16.11
CA THR A 184 0.99 -3.30 17.52
C THR A 184 1.21 -2.06 18.37
N GLU A 185 1.89 -1.05 17.83
CA GLU A 185 2.01 0.26 18.44
C GLU A 185 1.89 1.36 17.39
N LEU A 186 0.98 2.30 17.65
CA LEU A 186 0.73 3.47 16.81
C LEU A 186 0.58 4.68 17.72
N ARG A 187 1.66 5.43 17.95
CA ARG A 187 1.56 6.67 18.74
C ARG A 187 0.93 7.78 17.90
N SER A 188 0.13 8.65 18.53
CA SER A 188 -0.40 9.84 17.86
C SER A 188 0.75 10.69 17.31
N GLY A 189 0.77 10.94 15.99
CA GLY A 189 1.81 11.74 15.32
C GLY A 189 3.01 10.97 14.78
N ALA A 190 3.04 9.64 14.97
CA ALA A 190 4.17 8.76 14.61
C ALA A 190 4.43 8.54 13.12
N LEU A 191 3.43 8.76 12.26
CA LEU A 191 3.47 8.42 10.85
C LEU A 191 3.33 9.68 10.00
N SER A 192 4.39 10.48 9.94
CA SER A 192 4.53 11.54 8.94
C SER A 192 4.98 11.02 7.56
N LEU A 193 4.88 9.70 7.33
CA LEU A 193 5.17 9.09 6.04
C LEU A 193 3.97 9.32 5.11
N TRP A 194 4.29 9.90 3.96
CA TRP A 194 3.41 10.38 2.90
C TRP A 194 2.30 9.40 2.52
N SER A 195 1.16 9.94 2.08
CA SER A 195 -0.03 9.23 1.53
C SER A 195 -0.93 8.48 2.52
N VAL A 196 -0.51 8.23 3.76
CA VAL A 196 -1.36 7.58 4.80
C VAL A 196 -2.33 8.56 5.48
N ASN A 197 -2.42 9.80 4.96
CA ASN A 197 -3.17 10.89 5.56
C ASN A 197 -4.68 10.58 5.64
N LEU A 198 -5.20 9.70 4.76
CA LEU A 198 -6.59 9.29 4.81
C LEU A 198 -6.89 8.44 6.05
N LEU A 199 -6.17 7.33 6.24
CA LEU A 199 -6.39 6.43 7.38
C LEU A 199 -6.11 7.13 8.71
N LEU A 200 -5.04 7.93 8.78
CA LEU A 200 -4.66 8.67 9.98
C LEU A 200 -5.63 9.78 10.36
N ALA A 201 -6.25 10.44 9.38
CA ALA A 201 -7.32 11.39 9.65
C ALA A 201 -8.63 10.66 10.01
N LEU A 202 -8.91 9.53 9.36
CA LEU A 202 -10.13 8.75 9.52
C LEU A 202 -10.27 8.12 10.91
N VAL A 203 -9.22 7.48 11.44
CA VAL A 203 -9.30 6.75 12.72
C VAL A 203 -9.72 7.65 13.90
N PRO A 204 -9.12 8.84 14.13
CA PRO A 204 -9.55 9.76 15.20
C PRO A 204 -10.97 10.32 15.00
N MET A 205 -11.44 10.47 13.76
CA MET A 205 -12.82 10.88 13.49
C MET A 205 -13.84 9.79 13.86
N ILE A 206 -13.40 8.53 13.87
CA ILE A 206 -14.23 7.37 14.16
C ILE A 206 -14.14 6.94 15.64
N ASP A 207 -12.99 7.10 16.29
CA ASP A 207 -12.81 6.93 17.73
C ASP A 207 -12.23 8.20 18.39
N PRO A 208 -13.02 9.28 18.54
CA PRO A 208 -12.56 10.55 19.10
C PRO A 208 -12.13 10.46 20.57
N GLY A 209 -12.44 9.35 21.26
CA GLY A 209 -12.04 9.10 22.66
C GLY A 209 -10.63 8.53 22.83
N GLY A 210 -9.93 8.19 21.73
CA GLY A 210 -8.51 7.77 21.74
C GLY A 210 -8.20 6.54 22.59
N SER A 211 -9.21 5.75 22.96
CA SER A 211 -9.05 4.58 23.84
C SER A 211 -9.16 3.26 23.09
N ALA A 212 -9.61 3.29 21.82
CA ALA A 212 -9.64 2.10 21.00
C ALA A 212 -8.25 1.81 20.43
N VAL A 213 -7.87 0.53 20.47
CA VAL A 213 -6.67 0.04 19.81
C VAL A 213 -7.08 -0.46 18.43
N LEU A 214 -6.32 -0.09 17.40
CA LEU A 214 -6.52 -0.55 16.03
C LEU A 214 -6.06 -2.02 15.94
N ASN A 215 -6.98 -2.93 15.64
CA ASN A 215 -6.69 -4.35 15.48
C ASN A 215 -6.15 -4.64 14.08
N CYS A 216 -6.86 -4.16 13.05
CA CYS A 216 -6.40 -4.25 11.67
C CYS A 216 -7.04 -3.22 10.74
N VAL A 217 -6.40 -3.03 9.59
CA VAL A 217 -6.96 -2.39 8.41
C VAL A 217 -6.83 -3.36 7.25
N VAL A 218 -7.93 -3.60 6.55
CA VAL A 218 -8.03 -4.51 5.42
C VAL A 218 -8.62 -3.75 4.24
N GLY A 219 -8.02 -3.94 3.08
CA GLY A 219 -8.48 -3.35 1.83
C GLY A 219 -8.25 -4.30 0.67
N THR A 220 -9.32 -4.63 -0.03
CA THR A 220 -9.36 -5.53 -1.20
C THR A 220 -10.00 -4.75 -2.34
N PHE A 221 -9.28 -4.61 -3.43
CA PHE A 221 -9.69 -3.77 -4.56
C PHE A 221 -9.46 -4.47 -5.88
N ASP A 222 -10.39 -4.24 -6.80
CA ASP A 222 -10.24 -4.57 -8.21
C ASP A 222 -9.92 -3.30 -9.00
N LEU A 223 -9.00 -3.42 -9.94
CA LEU A 223 -8.62 -2.37 -10.87
C LEU A 223 -9.00 -2.81 -12.28
N GLN A 224 -9.84 -2.01 -12.96
CA GLN A 224 -10.27 -2.28 -14.33
C GLN A 224 -10.22 -0.99 -15.15
N ASP A 225 -9.41 -0.96 -16.21
CA ASP A 225 -9.17 0.21 -17.07
C ASP A 225 -8.97 1.50 -16.26
N GLY A 226 -8.07 1.45 -15.28
CA GLY A 226 -7.74 2.56 -14.39
C GLY A 226 -8.83 2.92 -13.36
N LYS A 227 -9.92 2.18 -13.26
CA LYS A 227 -10.96 2.36 -12.22
C LYS A 227 -10.77 1.35 -11.12
N LEU A 228 -10.47 1.84 -9.93
CA LEU A 228 -10.35 1.07 -8.70
C LEU A 228 -11.71 0.99 -8.01
N SER A 229 -12.23 -0.21 -7.79
CA SER A 229 -13.46 -0.46 -7.04
C SER A 229 -13.17 -1.29 -5.79
N ASP A 230 -13.84 -0.96 -4.69
CA ASP A 230 -13.75 -1.76 -3.47
C ASP A 230 -14.46 -3.10 -3.60
N GLU A 231 -13.83 -4.16 -3.07
CA GLU A 231 -14.53 -5.39 -2.70
C GLU A 231 -14.73 -5.48 -1.19
N GLU A 232 -13.69 -5.12 -0.43
CA GLU A 232 -13.75 -5.05 1.02
C GLU A 232 -12.88 -3.92 1.54
N ILE A 233 -13.44 -3.09 2.42
CA ILE A 233 -12.68 -2.12 3.20
C ILE A 233 -13.13 -2.24 4.65
N VAL A 234 -12.23 -2.68 5.53
CA VAL A 234 -12.50 -2.84 6.95
C VAL A 234 -11.43 -2.14 7.78
N ILE A 235 -11.88 -1.33 8.74
CA ILE A 235 -11.01 -0.80 9.80
C ILE A 235 -11.61 -1.29 11.10
N ASP A 236 -10.85 -2.12 11.82
CA ASP A 236 -11.34 -2.78 13.03
C ASP A 236 -10.55 -2.31 14.24
N THR A 237 -11.25 -1.83 15.26
CA THR A 237 -10.67 -1.45 16.55
C THR A 237 -11.34 -2.20 17.69
N THR A 238 -10.80 -2.08 18.90
CA THR A 238 -11.40 -2.71 20.10
C THR A 238 -12.82 -2.22 20.42
N ARG A 239 -13.25 -1.08 19.86
CA ARG A 239 -14.55 -0.45 20.17
C ARG A 239 -15.47 -0.26 18.96
N VAL A 240 -14.92 -0.18 17.75
CA VAL A 240 -15.66 0.16 16.54
C VAL A 240 -15.11 -0.65 15.37
N ARG A 241 -16.01 -1.17 14.53
CA ARG A 241 -15.69 -1.67 13.20
C ARG A 241 -16.24 -0.70 12.15
N VAL A 242 -15.43 -0.36 11.18
CA VAL A 242 -15.79 0.51 10.07
C VAL A 242 -15.82 -0.33 8.81
N ARG A 243 -16.88 -0.18 8.02
CA ARG A 243 -16.93 -0.68 6.64
C ARG A 243 -16.85 0.50 5.69
N GLY A 244 -15.88 0.47 4.79
CA GLY A 244 -15.78 1.40 3.67
C GLY A 244 -16.47 0.82 2.44
N VAL A 245 -17.04 1.69 1.61
CA VAL A 245 -17.44 1.39 0.23
C VAL A 245 -17.10 2.57 -0.67
N GLY A 246 -16.70 2.33 -1.91
CA GLY A 246 -16.37 3.39 -2.86
C GLY A 246 -15.42 3.02 -3.98
N SER A 247 -15.01 4.04 -4.73
CA SER A 247 -14.14 3.84 -5.88
C SER A 247 -13.21 5.03 -6.09
N ALA A 248 -12.18 4.77 -6.90
CA ALA A 248 -11.29 5.80 -7.42
C ALA A 248 -11.10 5.60 -8.93
N ASP A 249 -10.97 6.70 -9.66
CA ASP A 249 -10.65 6.72 -11.07
C ASP A 249 -9.24 7.31 -11.21
N LEU A 250 -8.27 6.47 -11.58
CA LEU A 250 -6.86 6.83 -11.69
C LEU A 250 -6.56 7.67 -12.94
N ALA A 251 -7.47 7.69 -13.92
CA ALA A 251 -7.37 8.55 -15.10
C ALA A 251 -7.66 10.02 -14.78
N THR A 252 -8.68 10.25 -13.95
CA THR A 252 -9.12 11.57 -13.48
C THR A 252 -8.57 11.94 -12.10
N GLU A 253 -7.87 11.01 -11.45
CA GLU A 253 -7.41 11.06 -10.06
C GLU A 253 -8.53 11.30 -9.05
N ARG A 254 -9.80 11.03 -9.39
CA ARG A 254 -10.95 11.30 -8.51
C ARG A 254 -11.25 10.12 -7.61
N LEU A 255 -11.70 10.39 -6.40
CA LEU A 255 -12.12 9.35 -5.45
C LEU A 255 -13.43 9.72 -4.76
N ALA A 256 -14.18 8.69 -4.39
CA ALA A 256 -15.40 8.80 -3.59
C ALA A 256 -15.56 7.55 -2.72
N PHE A 257 -15.47 7.73 -1.40
CA PHE A 257 -15.63 6.65 -0.42
C PHE A 257 -16.61 7.06 0.69
N VAL A 258 -17.28 6.07 1.27
CA VAL A 258 -18.18 6.21 2.41
C VAL A 258 -17.80 5.19 3.47
N PHE A 259 -17.43 5.67 4.65
CA PHE A 259 -17.05 4.88 5.80
C PHE A 259 -18.17 4.87 6.83
N ARG A 260 -18.70 3.68 7.13
CA ARG A 260 -19.80 3.50 8.08
C ARG A 260 -19.28 2.83 9.35
N PRO A 261 -19.20 3.56 10.48
CA PRO A 261 -18.80 2.99 11.74
C PRO A 261 -19.94 2.19 12.39
N ARG A 262 -19.59 1.08 13.03
CA ARG A 262 -20.48 0.26 13.87
C ARG A 262 -19.77 -0.03 15.20
N GLY A 263 -20.36 0.41 16.29
CA GLY A 263 -19.86 0.15 17.63
C GLY A 263 -19.90 -1.34 17.99
N LYS A 264 -18.89 -1.80 18.71
CA LYS A 264 -18.82 -3.14 19.30
C LYS A 264 -19.40 -3.13 20.72
N GLY A 265 -20.13 -4.19 21.07
CA GLY A 265 -20.84 -4.33 22.34
C GLY A 265 -22.10 -3.46 22.44
N PHE A 266 -22.72 -3.42 23.62
CA PHE A 266 -23.93 -2.63 23.90
C PHE A 266 -23.57 -1.15 24.05
N ALA A 267 -23.39 -0.48 22.92
CA ALA A 267 -23.08 0.94 22.82
C ALA A 267 -24.35 1.76 22.52
N VAL A 268 -25.30 1.75 23.46
CA VAL A 268 -26.54 2.54 23.35
C VAL A 268 -26.21 4.02 23.35
N PHE A 269 -26.96 4.82 22.58
CA PHE A 269 -26.76 6.27 22.46
C PHE A 269 -25.38 6.70 21.92
N ARG A 270 -24.75 5.91 21.05
CA ARG A 270 -23.55 6.34 20.31
C ARG A 270 -23.87 6.75 18.89
N LEU A 271 -23.41 7.94 18.52
CA LEU A 271 -23.55 8.47 17.18
C LEU A 271 -22.61 7.69 16.23
N GLN A 272 -23.18 7.04 15.23
CA GLN A 272 -22.46 6.20 14.26
C GLN A 272 -22.52 6.84 12.88
N THR A 273 -22.00 8.06 12.79
CA THR A 273 -22.19 8.88 11.59
C THR A 273 -21.33 8.41 10.43
N PRO A 274 -21.95 8.11 9.26
CA PRO A 274 -21.20 7.88 8.04
C PRO A 274 -20.27 9.05 7.73
N LEU A 275 -19.01 8.74 7.42
CA LEU A 275 -18.03 9.72 6.97
C LEU A 275 -17.78 9.54 5.48
N ARG A 276 -17.91 10.61 4.72
CA ARG A 276 -17.63 10.60 3.28
C ARG A 276 -16.27 11.22 2.99
N VAL A 277 -15.63 10.67 1.99
CA VAL A 277 -14.37 11.14 1.43
C VAL A 277 -14.57 11.35 -0.05
N SER A 278 -14.27 12.56 -0.52
CA SER A 278 -14.36 12.86 -1.95
C SER A 278 -13.34 13.90 -2.34
N GLY A 279 -12.94 13.91 -3.61
CA GLY A 279 -12.00 14.88 -4.15
C GLY A 279 -11.08 14.21 -5.15
N THR A 280 -9.82 14.60 -5.14
CA THR A 280 -8.77 13.91 -5.90
C THR A 280 -7.82 13.16 -4.98
N LEU A 281 -6.97 12.28 -5.54
CA LEU A 281 -5.94 11.55 -4.79
C LEU A 281 -4.96 12.48 -4.05
N THR A 282 -4.79 13.72 -4.53
CA THR A 282 -3.89 14.71 -3.95
C THR A 282 -4.59 15.83 -3.17
N ASP A 283 -5.90 15.99 -3.35
CA ASP A 283 -6.73 16.98 -2.67
C ASP A 283 -8.12 16.39 -2.37
N PHE A 284 -8.22 15.66 -1.27
CA PHE A 284 -9.45 15.06 -0.78
C PHE A 284 -9.91 15.72 0.52
N ARG A 285 -11.21 15.67 0.76
CA ARG A 285 -11.83 16.21 1.97
C ARG A 285 -12.76 15.19 2.61
N PHE A 286 -12.78 15.22 3.93
CA PHE A 286 -13.75 14.53 4.75
C PHE A 286 -14.95 15.42 4.97
N HIS A 287 -16.14 14.84 4.86
CA HIS A 287 -17.37 15.56 5.13
C HIS A 287 -18.46 14.58 5.57
N ILE A 288 -19.48 15.15 6.19
CA ILE A 288 -20.70 14.45 6.59
C ILE A 288 -21.82 15.15 5.87
N GLU A 289 -22.68 14.41 5.17
CA GLU A 289 -23.82 15.03 4.51
C GLU A 289 -24.99 15.18 5.49
N PRO A 290 -25.89 16.17 5.29
CA PRO A 290 -27.06 16.34 6.14
C PRO A 290 -27.93 15.07 6.28
N ARG A 291 -28.02 14.26 5.21
CA ARG A 291 -28.72 12.97 5.25
C ARG A 291 -28.09 11.96 6.21
N ASP A 292 -26.75 11.95 6.31
CA ASP A 292 -26.04 11.03 7.20
C ASP A 292 -26.22 11.44 8.66
N LEU A 293 -26.26 12.74 8.93
CA LEU A 293 -26.57 13.26 10.27
C LEU A 293 -28.00 12.88 10.68
N LEU A 294 -28.96 13.05 9.78
CA LEU A 294 -30.35 12.65 10.05
C LEU A 294 -30.46 11.14 10.30
N GLU A 295 -29.83 10.31 9.45
CA GLU A 295 -29.76 8.85 9.64
C GLU A 295 -29.15 8.49 11.00
N SER A 296 -28.06 9.17 11.37
CA SER A 296 -27.36 8.96 12.64
C SER A 296 -28.26 9.28 13.83
N VAL A 297 -29.00 10.38 13.77
CA VAL A 297 -29.92 10.81 14.84
C VAL A 297 -31.09 9.85 14.96
N LEU A 298 -31.69 9.43 13.84
CA LEU A 298 -32.76 8.43 13.85
C LEU A 298 -32.30 7.11 14.45
N ARG A 299 -31.12 6.64 14.07
CA ARG A 299 -30.52 5.41 14.60
C ARG A 299 -30.16 5.54 16.07
N LEU A 300 -29.72 6.71 16.53
CA LEU A 300 -29.46 7.02 17.93
C LEU A 300 -30.74 6.87 18.77
N ILE A 301 -31.83 7.50 18.33
CA ILE A 301 -33.14 7.47 19.01
C ILE A 301 -33.69 6.04 19.03
N ALA A 302 -33.60 5.32 17.90
CA ALA A 302 -34.07 3.95 17.79
C ALA A 302 -33.11 2.91 18.40
N SER A 303 -31.92 3.30 18.86
CA SER A 303 -30.88 2.37 19.33
C SER A 303 -31.31 1.43 20.47
N PRO A 304 -32.17 1.82 21.43
CA PRO A 304 -32.65 0.90 22.47
C PRO A 304 -33.47 -0.28 21.91
N ILE A 305 -34.09 -0.10 20.74
CA ILE A 305 -34.91 -1.11 20.07
C ILE A 305 -34.08 -1.88 19.03
N LEU A 306 -33.28 -1.17 18.24
CA LEU A 306 -32.54 -1.77 17.12
C LEU A 306 -31.32 -2.60 17.58
N LEU A 307 -30.59 -2.16 18.62
CA LEU A 307 -29.36 -2.84 19.02
C LEU A 307 -29.60 -4.28 19.52
N PRO A 308 -30.63 -4.58 20.35
CA PRO A 308 -30.96 -5.95 20.71
C PRO A 308 -31.29 -6.83 19.49
N ILE A 309 -32.01 -6.29 18.51
CA ILE A 309 -32.38 -7.01 17.28
C ILE A 309 -31.14 -7.29 16.43
N GLU A 310 -30.30 -6.28 16.20
CA GLU A 310 -29.04 -6.44 15.47
C GLU A 310 -28.10 -7.43 16.16
N TRP A 311 -28.04 -7.41 17.49
CA TRP A 311 -27.22 -8.33 18.26
C TRP A 311 -27.71 -9.79 18.12
N PHE A 312 -29.02 -10.01 18.14
CA PHE A 312 -29.61 -11.33 17.94
C PHE A 312 -29.51 -11.84 16.49
N THR A 313 -29.63 -10.95 15.50
CA THR A 313 -29.67 -11.31 14.07
C THR A 313 -28.30 -11.37 13.40
N LEU A 314 -27.42 -10.40 13.67
CA LEU A 314 -26.09 -10.27 13.06
C LEU A 314 -24.96 -10.77 13.97
N GLY A 315 -25.27 -11.07 15.23
CA GLY A 315 -24.28 -11.45 16.24
C GLY A 315 -23.43 -10.28 16.77
N PRO A 316 -22.73 -10.47 17.90
CA PRO A 316 -21.75 -9.51 18.38
C PRO A 316 -20.51 -9.48 17.49
N LEU A 317 -19.98 -8.28 17.26
CA LEU A 317 -18.66 -8.11 16.68
C LEU A 317 -17.58 -8.45 17.73
N PRO A 318 -16.58 -9.30 17.42
CA PRO A 318 -15.53 -9.66 18.37
C PRO A 318 -14.62 -8.46 18.64
N ARG A 319 -14.18 -8.28 19.88
CA ARG A 319 -13.39 -7.11 20.29
C ARG A 319 -12.02 -7.05 19.61
N ASP A 320 -11.38 -8.19 19.42
CA ASP A 320 -10.07 -8.36 18.77
C ASP A 320 -10.14 -8.39 17.24
N GLY A 321 -11.34 -8.45 16.66
CA GLY A 321 -11.51 -8.54 15.21
C GLY A 321 -11.11 -9.88 14.62
N ALA A 322 -11.06 -10.96 15.40
CA ALA A 322 -10.57 -12.27 14.95
C ALA A 322 -11.25 -12.83 13.69
N ASP A 323 -12.50 -12.41 13.42
CA ASP A 323 -13.30 -12.78 12.24
C ASP A 323 -12.87 -12.11 10.94
N VAL A 324 -12.18 -10.96 11.00
CA VAL A 324 -11.73 -10.20 9.81
C VAL A 324 -10.21 -10.03 9.76
N CYS A 325 -9.55 -10.00 10.92
CA CYS A 325 -8.13 -9.69 11.02
C CYS A 325 -7.21 -10.93 10.91
N THR A 326 -7.71 -12.17 10.86
CA THR A 326 -6.81 -13.36 10.91
C THR A 326 -6.30 -13.79 9.54
N ARG A 327 -7.13 -13.74 8.50
CA ARG A 327 -6.78 -14.05 7.08
C ARG A 327 -7.53 -13.12 6.12
N PRO A 328 -7.12 -11.85 6.02
CA PRO A 328 -7.86 -10.84 5.28
C PRO A 328 -7.61 -10.82 3.77
N GLN A 329 -6.52 -11.43 3.29
CA GLN A 329 -6.21 -11.46 1.86
C GLN A 329 -7.00 -12.58 1.18
N ARG A 330 -7.39 -12.37 -0.09
CA ARG A 330 -7.98 -13.43 -0.90
C ARG A 330 -7.05 -14.64 -0.88
N GLU A 331 -7.60 -15.83 -0.73
CA GLU A 331 -6.81 -17.07 -0.79
C GLU A 331 -6.31 -17.21 -2.23
N ASN A 332 -5.03 -16.89 -2.44
CA ASN A 332 -4.38 -17.15 -3.71
C ASN A 332 -4.28 -18.65 -3.89
N ASP A 333 -5.11 -19.19 -4.77
CA ASP A 333 -4.91 -20.54 -5.27
C ASP A 333 -3.62 -20.50 -6.13
N PRO A 334 -2.54 -21.21 -5.76
CA PRO A 334 -1.25 -21.12 -6.45
C PRO A 334 -1.24 -21.83 -7.83
N GLY A 335 -2.39 -21.86 -8.54
CA GLY A 335 -2.58 -22.64 -9.75
C GLY A 335 -3.58 -22.04 -10.74
N SER A 336 -3.20 -20.96 -11.43
CA SER A 336 -3.74 -20.63 -12.76
C SER A 336 -2.71 -19.90 -13.59
#